data_AF-A0A428JXN8-F1
#
_entry.id   AF-A0A428JXN8-F1
#
_cell.length_a   1.000
_cell.length_b   1.000
_cell.length_c   1.000
_cell.angle_alpha   90.00
_cell.angle_beta   90.00
_cell.angle_gamma   90.00
#
_symmetry.space_group_name_H-M   'P 1'
#
loop_
_entity.id
_entity.type
_entity.pdbx_description
1 polymer ?
#
loop_
_entity_poly.entity_id
_entity_poly.type
_entity_poly.pdbx_seq_one_letter_code
_entity_poly.pdbx_strand_id
1 'polypeptide(L)'
;MSTELRKRVTLDNNAHRKAEAAAREVGASLNVYASAAVEYFATRGLDPRETEAREGQLIMQQIKKLGDRVFEFMQEQERTLLTPMLEEMLRTRITLERVLRLNEILVGNLNAQLETLSEAQMQRQQQALQLLRQRNEEAVEKQVREALEAARKEVPGQRSKPAGSAAGQEQ
;
A
#
# COMPACT_ATOMS: atom_id res chain seq x y z
N MET A 1 -32.69 52.26 -14.61
CA MET A 1 -32.14 53.04 -15.75
C MET A 1 -30.63 53.12 -15.58
N SER A 2 -29.90 52.12 -16.05
CA SER A 2 -28.44 52.05 -15.86
C SER A 2 -27.74 52.84 -16.96
N THR A 3 -27.01 53.89 -16.58
CA THR A 3 -26.21 54.71 -17.47
C THR A 3 -25.04 53.90 -18.03
N GLU A 4 -25.12 53.50 -19.30
CA GLU A 4 -23.98 52.90 -20.02
C GLU A 4 -22.87 53.96 -20.18
N LEU A 5 -21.84 53.88 -19.33
CA LEU A 5 -20.65 54.70 -19.45
C LEU A 5 -19.79 54.16 -20.60
N ARG A 6 -19.78 54.86 -21.74
CA ARG A 6 -18.87 54.54 -22.86
C ARG A 6 -17.45 54.94 -22.50
N LYS A 7 -16.66 53.98 -22.02
CA LYS A 7 -15.22 54.12 -21.79
C LYS A 7 -14.45 53.45 -22.93
N ARG A 8 -13.39 54.09 -23.42
CA ARG A 8 -12.51 53.57 -24.47
C ARG A 8 -11.14 53.29 -23.88
N VAL A 9 -10.59 52.12 -24.21
CA VAL A 9 -9.23 51.72 -23.84
C VAL A 9 -8.49 51.38 -25.12
N THR A 10 -7.26 51.89 -25.26
CA THR A 10 -6.38 51.57 -26.38
C THR A 10 -5.65 50.27 -26.09
N LEU A 11 -5.75 49.31 -27.01
CA LEU A 11 -5.03 48.03 -26.95
C LEU A 11 -3.98 48.00 -28.05
N ASP A 12 -2.90 47.26 -27.82
CA ASP A 12 -1.97 46.91 -28.89
C ASP A 12 -2.68 46.01 -29.93
N ASN A 13 -2.27 46.13 -31.19
CA ASN A 13 -2.85 45.40 -32.32
C ASN A 13 -2.76 43.88 -32.13
N ASN A 14 -1.69 43.37 -31.50
CA ASN A 14 -1.54 41.95 -31.24
C ASN A 14 -2.55 41.49 -30.15
N ALA A 15 -2.66 42.25 -29.08
CA ALA A 15 -3.62 41.98 -28.01
C ALA A 15 -5.08 42.02 -28.52
N HIS A 16 -5.41 42.97 -29.40
CA HIS A 16 -6.72 43.06 -30.02
C HIS A 16 -7.05 41.83 -30.86
N ARG A 17 -6.14 41.39 -31.74
CA ARG A 17 -6.34 40.18 -32.57
C ARG A 17 -6.53 38.92 -31.73
N LYS A 18 -5.74 38.76 -30.67
CA LYS A 18 -5.87 37.61 -29.75
C LYS A 18 -7.19 37.63 -29.00
N ALA A 19 -7.61 38.79 -28.51
CA ALA A 19 -8.89 38.94 -27.83
C ALA A 19 -10.08 38.68 -28.76
N GLU A 20 -9.99 39.10 -30.02
CA GLU A 20 -11.02 38.85 -31.02
C GLU A 20 -11.10 37.36 -31.39
N ALA A 21 -9.97 36.69 -31.57
CA ALA A 21 -9.93 35.24 -31.80
C ALA A 21 -10.55 34.46 -30.63
N ALA A 22 -10.17 34.79 -29.39
CA ALA A 22 -10.71 34.13 -28.20
C ALA A 22 -12.21 34.40 -28.01
N ALA A 23 -12.67 35.62 -28.30
CA ALA A 23 -14.09 35.94 -28.26
C ALA A 23 -14.90 35.10 -29.27
N ARG A 24 -14.36 34.94 -30.50
CA ARG A 24 -15.00 34.09 -31.53
C ARG A 24 -15.03 32.62 -31.14
N GLU A 25 -13.97 32.10 -30.52
CA GLU A 25 -13.90 30.70 -30.06
C GLU A 25 -15.00 30.38 -29.04
N VAL A 26 -15.29 31.32 -28.15
CA VAL A 26 -16.34 31.18 -27.12
C VAL A 26 -17.71 31.65 -27.64
N GLY A 27 -17.83 32.04 -28.92
CA GLY A 27 -19.08 32.47 -29.53
C GLY A 27 -19.63 33.80 -28.97
N ALA A 28 -18.78 34.64 -28.39
CA ALA A 28 -19.15 35.90 -27.75
C ALA A 28 -18.67 37.11 -28.56
N SER A 29 -19.36 38.25 -28.42
CA SER A 29 -18.85 39.52 -28.92
C SER A 29 -17.65 39.98 -28.09
N LEU A 30 -16.70 40.70 -28.71
CA LEU A 30 -15.49 41.16 -28.04
C LEU A 30 -15.78 41.97 -26.76
N ASN A 31 -16.84 42.78 -26.76
CA ASN A 31 -17.24 43.57 -25.59
C ASN A 31 -17.73 42.70 -24.44
N VAL A 32 -18.53 41.67 -24.74
CA VAL A 32 -19.05 40.72 -23.74
C VAL A 32 -17.90 39.88 -23.19
N TYR A 33 -17.04 39.37 -24.07
CA TYR A 33 -15.85 38.62 -23.69
C TYR A 33 -14.91 39.43 -22.80
N ALA A 34 -14.60 40.68 -23.17
CA ALA A 34 -13.73 41.55 -22.39
C ALA A 34 -14.33 41.88 -21.01
N SER A 35 -15.64 42.15 -20.95
CA SER A 35 -16.32 42.43 -19.68
C SER A 35 -16.30 41.22 -18.76
N ALA A 36 -16.62 40.03 -19.29
CA ALA A 36 -16.58 38.79 -18.53
C ALA A 36 -15.16 38.42 -18.08
N ALA A 37 -14.14 38.67 -18.91
CA ALA A 37 -12.75 38.43 -18.55
C ALA A 37 -12.29 39.36 -17.40
N VAL A 38 -12.61 40.65 -17.46
CA VAL A 38 -12.29 41.60 -16.39
C VAL A 38 -12.98 41.20 -15.09
N GLU A 39 -14.27 40.84 -15.15
CA GLU A 39 -15.03 40.36 -13.99
C GLU A 39 -14.45 39.04 -13.43
N TYR A 40 -14.05 38.11 -14.29
CA TYR A 40 -13.42 36.85 -13.89
C TYR A 40 -12.11 37.08 -13.11
N PHE A 41 -11.24 37.95 -13.61
CA PHE A 41 -9.98 38.26 -12.92
C PHE A 41 -10.22 39.03 -11.62
N ALA A 42 -11.16 39.99 -11.61
CA ALA A 42 -11.49 40.77 -10.43
C ALA A 42 -12.12 39.93 -9.31
N THR A 43 -13.09 39.07 -9.64
CA THR A 43 -13.78 38.20 -8.65
C THR A 43 -12.87 37.12 -8.08
N ARG A 44 -11.92 36.61 -8.87
CA ARG A 44 -10.97 35.58 -8.42
C ARG A 44 -9.69 36.14 -7.82
N GLY A 45 -9.51 37.47 -7.78
CA GLY A 45 -8.30 38.11 -7.25
C GLY A 45 -7.02 37.68 -8.00
N LEU A 46 -7.15 37.45 -9.30
CA LEU A 46 -6.05 37.01 -10.17
C LEU A 46 -5.44 38.23 -10.85
N ASP A 47 -4.14 38.47 -10.64
CA ASP A 47 -3.39 39.43 -11.46
C ASP A 47 -2.81 38.70 -12.69
N PRO A 48 -3.31 38.98 -13.90
CA PRO A 48 -2.82 38.36 -15.14
C PRO A 48 -1.38 38.76 -15.49
N ARG A 49 -0.73 39.62 -14.70
CA ARG A 49 0.68 40.00 -14.85
C ARG A 49 1.63 39.12 -14.03
N GLU A 50 1.12 38.36 -13.07
CA GLU A 50 1.91 37.52 -12.15
C GLU A 50 1.78 36.01 -12.43
N THR A 51 1.06 35.63 -13.49
CA THR A 51 0.60 34.25 -13.73
C THR A 51 1.70 33.20 -13.90
N GLU A 52 2.83 33.54 -14.53
CA GLU A 52 3.91 32.57 -14.76
C GLU A 52 4.58 32.10 -13.45
N ALA A 53 4.65 32.96 -12.42
CA ALA A 53 5.26 32.61 -11.14
C ALA A 53 4.33 31.75 -10.25
N ARG A 54 3.01 31.92 -10.38
CA ARG A 54 2.03 31.32 -9.48
C ARG A 54 1.63 29.89 -9.87
N GLU A 55 1.60 29.59 -11.17
CA GLU A 55 1.31 28.23 -11.66
C GLU A 55 2.42 27.24 -11.27
N GLY A 56 3.69 27.63 -11.43
CA GLY A 56 4.83 26.83 -10.98
C GLY A 56 4.82 26.57 -9.46
N GLN A 57 4.45 27.57 -8.66
CA GLN A 57 4.31 27.42 -7.21
C GLN A 57 3.16 26.48 -6.82
N LEU A 58 2.01 26.57 -7.49
CA LEU A 58 0.87 25.69 -7.21
C LEU A 58 1.19 24.22 -7.53
N ILE A 59 1.86 23.97 -8.65
CA ILE A 59 2.30 22.63 -9.06
C ILE A 59 3.31 22.08 -8.04
N MET A 60 4.32 22.88 -7.64
CA MET A 60 5.28 22.47 -6.61
C MET A 60 4.62 22.12 -5.27
N GLN A 61 3.60 22.87 -4.85
CA GLN A 61 2.85 22.57 -3.62
C GLN A 61 2.08 21.25 -3.72
N GLN A 62 1.49 20.94 -4.88
CA GLN A 62 0.80 19.68 -5.10
C GLN A 62 1.77 18.49 -5.11
N ILE A 63 2.92 18.64 -5.77
CA ILE A 63 3.99 17.63 -5.77
C ILE A 63 4.48 17.38 -4.34
N LYS A 64 4.69 18.44 -3.56
CA LYS A 64 5.11 18.31 -2.16
C LYS A 64 4.08 17.54 -1.33
N LYS A 65 2.79 17.92 -1.41
CA LYS A 65 1.71 17.23 -0.69
C LYS A 65 1.61 15.75 -1.07
N LEU A 66 1.81 15.43 -2.35
CA LEU A 66 1.84 14.04 -2.81
C LEU A 66 3.05 13.30 -2.23
N GLY A 67 4.23 13.93 -2.24
CA GLY A 67 5.44 13.39 -1.64
C GLY A 67 5.29 13.11 -0.15
N ASP A 68 4.73 14.07 0.61
CA ASP A 68 4.47 13.94 2.04
C ASP A 68 3.52 12.76 2.31
N ARG A 69 2.44 12.62 1.53
CA ARG A 69 1.48 11.51 1.67
C ARG A 69 2.10 10.14 1.34
N VAL A 70 2.94 10.07 0.32
CA VAL A 70 3.64 8.81 -0.02
C VAL A 70 4.63 8.45 1.08
N PHE A 71 5.36 9.43 1.60
CA PHE A 71 6.30 9.21 2.70
C PHE A 71 5.60 8.76 3.98
N GLU A 72 4.48 9.40 4.36
CA GLU A 72 3.64 8.98 5.48
C GLU A 72 3.14 7.54 5.30
N PHE A 73 2.63 7.21 4.11
CA PHE A 73 2.19 5.84 3.82
C PHE A 73 3.34 4.83 3.94
N MET A 74 4.51 5.14 3.38
CA MET A 74 5.68 4.26 3.49
C MET A 74 6.13 4.08 4.95
N GLN A 75 6.14 5.15 5.74
CA GLN A 75 6.49 5.10 7.15
C GLN A 75 5.46 4.27 7.96
N GLU A 76 4.18 4.38 7.62
CA GLU A 76 3.14 3.57 8.23
C GLU A 76 3.25 2.09 7.84
N GLN A 77 3.55 1.77 6.58
CA GLN A 77 3.80 0.40 6.14
C GLN A 77 5.05 -0.19 6.81
N GLU A 78 6.11 0.60 6.94
CA GLU A 78 7.32 0.19 7.65
C GLU A 78 7.01 -0.17 9.10
N ARG A 79 6.33 0.72 9.82
CA ARG A 79 6.02 0.54 11.25
C ARG A 79 5.01 -0.57 11.50
N THR A 80 3.97 -0.69 10.67
CA THR A 80 2.84 -1.57 10.92
C THR A 80 3.06 -2.98 10.39
N LEU A 81 3.84 -3.14 9.31
CA LEU A 81 4.03 -4.44 8.67
C LEU A 81 5.48 -4.92 8.72
N LEU A 82 6.43 -4.09 8.26
CA LEU A 82 7.81 -4.54 8.09
C LEU A 82 8.54 -4.73 9.41
N THR A 83 8.39 -3.79 10.37
CA THR A 83 9.01 -3.92 11.69
C THR A 83 8.53 -5.17 12.45
N PRO A 84 7.21 -5.43 12.57
CA PRO A 84 6.73 -6.65 13.23
C PRO A 84 7.17 -7.94 12.52
N MET A 85 7.17 -7.95 11.19
CA MET A 85 7.63 -9.11 10.43
C MET A 85 9.13 -9.38 10.67
N LEU A 86 9.95 -8.34 10.72
CA LEU A 86 11.37 -8.45 11.03
C LEU A 86 11.61 -8.92 12.47
N GLU A 87 10.84 -8.42 13.44
CA GLU A 87 10.88 -8.90 14.83
C GLU A 87 10.54 -10.39 14.94
N GLU A 88 9.48 -10.84 14.28
CA GLU A 88 9.09 -12.26 14.27
C GLU A 88 10.13 -13.16 13.57
N MET A 89 10.73 -12.68 12.47
CA MET A 89 11.84 -13.38 11.82
C MET A 89 13.05 -13.52 12.75
N LEU A 90 13.42 -12.46 13.48
CA LEU A 90 14.52 -12.49 14.45
C LEU A 90 14.20 -13.42 15.62
N ARG A 91 12.97 -13.37 16.17
CA ARG A 91 12.52 -14.28 17.23
C ARG A 91 12.59 -15.75 16.79
N THR A 92 12.13 -16.03 15.58
CA THR A 92 12.19 -17.37 14.98
C THR A 92 13.64 -17.85 14.88
N ARG A 93 14.54 -16.99 14.36
CA ARG A 93 15.95 -17.31 14.22
C ARG A 93 16.62 -17.61 15.56
N ILE A 94 16.41 -16.76 16.57
CA ILE A 94 16.96 -16.96 17.92
C ILE A 94 16.41 -18.26 18.54
N THR A 95 15.13 -18.54 18.35
CA THR A 95 14.49 -19.76 18.85
C THR A 95 15.09 -21.00 18.21
N LEU A 96 15.30 -20.99 16.88
CA LEU A 96 15.96 -22.08 16.16
C LEU A 96 17.39 -22.30 16.66
N GLU A 97 18.18 -21.25 16.83
CA GLU A 97 19.54 -21.37 17.38
C GLU A 97 19.55 -21.91 18.82
N ARG A 98 18.54 -21.58 19.63
CA ARG A 98 18.38 -22.14 20.98
C ARG A 98 18.01 -23.61 20.94
N VAL A 99 17.10 -24.01 20.05
CA VAL A 99 16.70 -25.41 19.86
C VAL A 99 17.87 -26.24 19.36
N LEU A 100 18.67 -25.74 18.42
CA LEU A 100 19.87 -26.42 17.94
C LEU A 100 20.89 -26.64 19.07
N ARG A 101 21.17 -25.62 19.89
CA ARG A 101 22.05 -25.76 21.06
C ARG A 101 21.52 -26.78 22.07
N LEU A 102 20.21 -26.79 22.33
CA LEU A 102 19.60 -27.79 23.22
C LEU A 102 19.73 -29.20 22.63
N ASN A 103 19.53 -29.35 21.32
CA ASN A 103 19.72 -30.62 20.62
C ASN A 103 21.16 -31.10 20.69
N GLU A 104 22.15 -30.22 20.51
CA GLU A 104 23.57 -30.55 20.66
C GLU A 104 23.88 -31.07 22.07
N ILE A 105 23.39 -30.39 23.11
CA ILE A 105 23.54 -30.82 24.51
C ILE A 105 22.87 -32.17 24.75
N LEU A 106 21.64 -32.36 24.26
CA LEU A 106 20.88 -33.61 24.38
C LEU A 106 21.60 -34.77 23.69
N VAL A 107 22.09 -34.56 22.46
CA VAL A 107 22.84 -35.56 21.71
C VAL A 107 24.14 -35.91 22.42
N GLY A 108 24.88 -34.91 22.94
CA GLY A 108 26.07 -35.14 23.75
C GLY A 108 25.78 -36.00 24.98
N ASN A 109 24.73 -35.67 25.73
CA ASN A 109 24.30 -36.43 26.90
C ASN A 109 23.83 -37.86 26.55
N LEU A 110 23.07 -38.01 25.46
CA LEU A 110 22.60 -39.30 24.97
C LEU A 110 23.77 -40.18 24.54
N ASN A 111 24.76 -39.63 23.83
CA ASN A 111 25.96 -40.37 23.45
C ASN A 111 26.73 -40.88 24.67
N ALA A 112 26.93 -40.02 25.68
CA ALA A 112 27.57 -40.44 26.93
C ALA A 112 26.79 -41.55 27.67
N GLN A 113 25.45 -41.52 27.62
CA GLN A 113 24.63 -42.59 28.18
C GLN A 113 24.71 -43.88 27.36
N LEU A 114 24.71 -43.78 26.02
CA LEU A 114 24.80 -44.92 25.10
C LEU A 114 26.10 -45.71 25.29
N GLU A 115 27.21 -45.05 25.61
CA GLU A 115 28.49 -45.69 25.93
C GLU A 115 28.42 -46.62 27.15
N THR A 116 27.41 -46.45 28.02
CA THR A 116 27.23 -47.24 29.25
C THR A 116 26.15 -48.32 29.14
N LEU A 117 25.44 -48.41 28.01
CA LEU A 117 24.34 -49.35 27.84
C LEU A 117 24.80 -50.72 27.31
N SER A 118 24.08 -51.77 27.73
CA SER A 118 24.26 -53.12 27.17
C SER A 118 23.70 -53.23 25.74
N GLU A 119 24.20 -54.17 24.93
CA GLU A 119 23.74 -54.38 23.53
C GLU A 119 22.21 -54.56 23.41
N ALA A 120 21.61 -55.31 24.32
CA ALA A 120 20.16 -55.54 24.32
C ALA A 120 19.34 -54.26 24.59
N GLN A 121 19.88 -53.34 25.39
CA GLN A 121 19.27 -52.03 25.65
C GLN A 121 19.46 -51.09 24.45
N MET A 122 20.65 -51.12 23.83
CA MET A 122 20.97 -50.33 22.65
C MET A 122 20.03 -50.65 21.47
N GLN A 123 19.78 -51.95 21.20
CA GLN A 123 18.87 -52.37 20.13
C GLN A 123 17.43 -51.89 20.34
N ARG A 124 16.91 -51.98 21.58
CA ARG A 124 15.56 -51.45 21.90
C ARG A 124 15.48 -49.94 21.72
N GLN A 125 16.52 -49.23 22.13
CA GLN A 125 16.56 -47.77 22.02
C GLN A 125 16.64 -47.32 20.56
N GLN A 126 17.40 -48.03 19.71
CA GLN A 126 17.44 -47.79 18.26
C GLN A 126 16.08 -47.98 17.59
N GLN A 127 15.37 -49.07 17.92
CA GLN A 127 14.01 -49.31 17.39
C GLN A 127 13.02 -48.22 17.84
N ALA A 128 13.10 -47.79 19.11
CA ALA A 128 12.28 -46.69 19.62
C ALA A 128 12.57 -45.36 18.90
N LEU A 129 13.84 -45.06 18.60
CA LEU A 129 14.23 -43.88 17.84
C LEU A 129 13.72 -43.92 16.39
N GLN A 130 13.73 -45.07 15.73
CA GLN A 130 13.17 -45.22 14.38
C GLN A 130 11.66 -44.95 14.35
N LEU A 131 10.91 -45.50 15.30
CA LEU A 131 9.48 -45.24 15.45
C LEU A 131 9.18 -43.77 15.74
N LEU A 132 10.00 -43.12 16.58
CA LEU A 132 9.86 -41.69 16.85
C LEU A 132 10.11 -40.84 15.61
N ARG A 133 11.11 -41.19 14.78
CA ARG A 133 11.38 -40.48 13.52
C ARG A 133 10.19 -40.54 12.57
N GLN A 134 9.64 -41.75 12.36
CA GLN A 134 8.47 -41.93 11.49
C GLN A 134 7.27 -41.10 11.95
N ARG A 135 6.95 -41.14 13.26
CA ARG A 135 5.86 -40.32 13.81
C ARG A 135 6.11 -38.82 13.67
N ASN A 136 7.36 -38.38 13.75
CA ASN A 136 7.71 -36.97 13.59
C ASN A 136 7.53 -36.52 12.14
N GLU A 137 8.01 -37.31 11.18
CA GLU A 137 7.85 -37.03 9.74
C GLU A 137 6.37 -36.91 9.37
N GLU A 138 5.53 -37.85 9.83
CA GLU A 138 4.07 -37.80 9.60
C GLU A 138 3.44 -36.54 10.20
N ALA A 139 3.83 -36.15 11.42
CA ALA A 139 3.32 -34.96 12.08
C ALA A 139 3.72 -33.67 11.35
N VAL A 140 4.98 -33.58 10.89
CA VAL A 140 5.50 -32.45 10.13
C VAL A 140 4.76 -32.33 8.79
N GLU A 141 4.59 -33.42 8.05
CA GLU A 141 3.84 -33.40 6.80
C GLU A 141 2.40 -32.92 6.98
N LYS A 142 1.75 -33.35 8.06
CA LYS A 142 0.39 -32.91 8.39
C LYS A 142 0.35 -31.41 8.66
N GLN A 143 1.26 -30.89 9.48
CA GLN A 143 1.34 -29.47 9.80
C GLN A 143 1.62 -28.62 8.56
N VAL A 144 2.52 -29.06 7.68
CA VAL A 144 2.81 -28.37 6.41
C VAL A 144 1.57 -28.32 5.53
N ARG A 145 0.82 -29.43 5.41
CA ARG A 145 -0.43 -29.45 4.64
C ARG A 145 -1.46 -28.48 5.21
N GLU A 146 -1.69 -28.52 6.52
CA GLU A 146 -2.64 -27.62 7.20
C GLU A 146 -2.26 -26.14 7.01
N ALA A 147 -0.98 -25.80 7.14
CA ALA A 147 -0.49 -24.44 6.93
C ALA A 147 -0.66 -23.97 5.48
N LEU A 148 -0.39 -24.84 4.49
CA LEU A 148 -0.59 -24.52 3.07
C LEU A 148 -2.07 -24.35 2.73
N GLU A 149 -2.95 -25.14 3.31
CA GLU A 149 -4.40 -25.00 3.13
C GLU A 149 -4.94 -23.71 3.76
N ALA A 150 -4.48 -23.34 4.95
CA ALA A 150 -4.82 -22.08 5.59
C ALA A 150 -4.37 -20.88 4.76
N ALA A 151 -3.12 -20.89 4.29
CA ALA A 151 -2.57 -19.83 3.44
C ALA A 151 -3.32 -19.67 2.11
N ARG A 152 -3.82 -20.77 1.52
CA ARG A 152 -4.65 -20.72 0.30
C ARG A 152 -6.03 -20.12 0.52
N LYS A 153 -6.60 -20.24 1.73
CA LYS A 153 -7.91 -19.66 2.07
C LYS A 153 -7.84 -18.16 2.34
N GLU A 154 -6.70 -17.65 2.78
CA GLU A 154 -6.48 -16.23 3.09
C GLU A 154 -5.88 -15.41 1.91
N VAL A 155 -5.87 -15.95 0.69
CA VAL A 155 -5.37 -15.21 -0.48
C VAL A 155 -6.19 -13.92 -0.67
N PRO A 156 -5.55 -12.73 -0.66
CA PRO A 156 -6.22 -11.46 -0.90
C PRO A 156 -6.80 -11.46 -2.33
N GLY A 157 -8.12 -11.56 -2.46
CA GLY A 157 -8.82 -11.47 -3.76
C GLY A 157 -9.95 -12.46 -3.99
N GLN A 158 -10.05 -13.57 -3.24
CA GLN A 158 -11.23 -14.43 -3.31
C GLN A 158 -12.34 -13.88 -2.41
N ARG A 159 -13.19 -13.01 -2.98
CA ARG A 159 -14.52 -12.74 -2.43
C ARG A 159 -15.26 -14.08 -2.35
N SER A 160 -15.41 -14.61 -1.15
CA SER A 160 -16.44 -15.61 -0.88
C SER A 160 -17.77 -15.03 -1.36
N LYS A 161 -18.37 -15.65 -2.39
CA LYS A 161 -19.75 -15.33 -2.76
C LYS A 161 -20.60 -15.58 -1.50
N PRO A 162 -21.36 -14.57 -1.01
CA PRO A 162 -22.33 -14.86 0.03
C PRO A 162 -23.39 -15.78 -0.57
N ALA A 163 -23.49 -16.98 -0.03
CA ALA A 163 -24.62 -17.86 -0.27
C ALA A 163 -25.85 -17.27 0.42
N GLY A 164 -26.96 -17.17 -0.32
CA GLY A 164 -28.29 -17.00 0.27
C GLY A 164 -28.99 -15.66 -0.01
N SER A 165 -29.43 -15.43 -1.25
CA SER A 165 -30.70 -14.72 -1.49
C SER A 165 -31.61 -15.66 -2.28
N ALA A 166 -32.19 -16.61 -1.57
CA ALA A 166 -33.30 -17.42 -2.04
C ALA A 166 -34.32 -17.51 -0.89
N ALA A 167 -35.19 -16.51 -0.83
CA ALA A 167 -36.47 -16.62 -0.15
C ALA A 167 -37.44 -15.73 -0.93
N GLY A 168 -38.11 -16.35 -1.90
CA GLY A 168 -39.40 -15.86 -2.35
C GLY A 168 -40.44 -16.12 -1.27
N GLN A 169 -41.29 -15.13 -1.03
CA GLN A 169 -42.65 -15.26 -0.48
C GLN A 169 -43.48 -14.34 -1.38
N GLU A 170 -44.17 -14.90 -2.37
CA GLU A 170 -45.56 -15.36 -2.26
C GLU A 170 -46.48 -14.21 -1.79
N GLN A 171 -47.17 -13.61 -2.77
CA GLN A 171 -48.44 -12.91 -2.61
C GLN A 171 -49.52 -13.77 -3.24
#